data_AF-A0A3N1UC57-F1
#
_entry.id   AF-A0A3N1UC57-F1
#
_cell.length_a   1.000
_cell.length_b   1.000
_cell.length_c   1.000
_cell.angle_alpha   90.00
_cell.angle_beta   90.00
_cell.angle_gamma   90.00
#
_symmetry.space_group_name_H-M   'P 1'
#
loop_
_entity.id
_entity.type
_entity.pdbx_description
1 polymer ?
#
loop_
_entity_poly.entity_id
_entity_poly.type
_entity_poly.pdbx_seq_one_letter_code
_entity_poly.pdbx_strand_id
1 'polypeptide(L)'
;MNHRIRAATALLALAWPLTACGSSDSAGSFERCVPEESATVSTAELEGSYEGSREAAGTRLTLTTRPGQVGGTLTTENWPTGEAFRDELGPSFSTTGTWELTRPSGSAKHPLLRLHFDAPKPELPSPDTIDLLSVGIDAKRTFIYDNADPDTCPAFRLQLRKK
;
A
#
# COMPACT_ATOMS: atom_id res chain seq x y z
N MET A 1 -51.54 30.87 -67.76
CA MET A 1 -51.35 29.46 -68.12
C MET A 1 -49.86 29.13 -68.04
N ASN A 2 -49.57 27.94 -67.51
CA ASN A 2 -48.32 27.16 -67.56
C ASN A 2 -47.48 27.07 -66.28
N HIS A 3 -47.46 25.81 -65.81
CA HIS A 3 -46.81 25.21 -64.66
C HIS A 3 -45.28 25.19 -64.70
N ARG A 4 -44.65 25.03 -63.51
CA ARG A 4 -43.81 23.88 -63.04
C ARG A 4 -42.81 24.39 -61.97
N ILE A 5 -43.04 24.13 -60.68
CA ILE A 5 -42.47 23.08 -59.79
C ILE A 5 -40.95 22.89 -59.89
N ARG A 6 -40.31 22.89 -58.70
CA ARG A 6 -39.09 22.18 -58.21
C ARG A 6 -37.94 23.12 -57.82
N ALA A 7 -37.21 22.96 -56.71
CA ALA A 7 -37.31 22.04 -55.58
C ALA A 7 -36.38 22.53 -54.43
N ALA A 8 -36.71 22.07 -53.22
CA ALA A 8 -35.89 21.79 -52.03
C ALA A 8 -34.39 22.22 -52.03
N THR A 9 -33.89 22.80 -50.94
CA THR A 9 -33.45 21.98 -49.80
C THR A 9 -33.41 22.77 -48.49
N ALA A 10 -34.06 22.22 -47.47
CA ALA A 10 -34.03 22.68 -46.09
C ALA A 10 -32.73 22.23 -45.41
N LEU A 11 -31.96 23.17 -44.86
CA LEU A 11 -30.93 22.90 -43.87
C LEU A 11 -31.54 23.13 -42.49
N LEU A 12 -31.97 22.03 -41.85
CA LEU A 12 -32.30 22.00 -40.43
C LEU A 12 -31.00 22.12 -39.64
N ALA A 13 -30.66 23.35 -39.24
CA ALA A 13 -29.64 23.59 -38.22
C ALA A 13 -30.20 23.11 -36.87
N LEU A 14 -29.73 21.95 -36.42
CA LEU A 14 -29.97 21.46 -35.06
C LEU A 14 -29.21 22.36 -34.08
N ALA A 15 -29.87 23.40 -33.58
CA ALA A 15 -29.44 24.14 -32.40
C ALA A 15 -29.74 23.27 -31.16
N TRP A 16 -28.72 22.56 -30.66
CA TRP A 16 -28.78 22.02 -29.31
C TRP A 16 -28.39 23.12 -28.31
N PRO A 17 -29.18 23.35 -27.25
CA PRO A 17 -28.74 24.21 -26.16
C PRO A 17 -27.57 23.52 -25.46
N LEU A 18 -26.45 24.21 -25.37
CA LEU A 18 -25.36 23.88 -24.45
C LEU A 18 -25.89 24.06 -23.02
N THR A 19 -26.63 23.05 -22.55
CA THR A 19 -27.03 22.96 -21.15
C THR A 19 -25.80 22.69 -20.31
N ALA A 20 -25.52 23.65 -19.44
CA ALA A 20 -24.76 23.49 -18.21
C ALA A 20 -23.32 22.99 -18.38
N CYS A 21 -22.39 23.94 -18.48
CA CYS A 21 -21.11 23.76 -17.80
C CYS A 21 -21.42 23.82 -16.30
N GLY A 22 -21.94 22.72 -15.76
CA GLY A 22 -22.03 22.52 -14.33
C GLY A 22 -20.62 22.62 -13.78
N SER A 23 -20.45 23.48 -12.78
CA SER A 23 -19.34 23.40 -11.84
C SER A 23 -19.41 22.03 -11.16
N SER A 24 -18.92 20.99 -11.84
CA SER A 24 -18.69 19.70 -11.22
C SER A 24 -17.37 19.84 -10.48
N ASP A 25 -17.51 20.13 -9.18
CA ASP A 25 -16.52 19.86 -8.14
C ASP A 25 -15.86 18.50 -8.42
N SER A 26 -14.76 18.56 -9.16
CA SER A 26 -13.85 17.46 -9.39
C SER A 26 -12.45 18.06 -9.39
N ALA A 27 -12.16 18.75 -8.29
CA ALA A 27 -10.85 18.60 -7.67
C ALA A 27 -10.70 17.11 -7.39
N GLY A 28 -10.24 16.36 -8.39
CA GLY A 28 -9.88 14.97 -8.26
C GLY A 28 -8.78 14.92 -7.22
N SER A 29 -9.14 14.63 -5.97
CA SER A 29 -8.18 14.23 -4.97
C SER A 29 -7.51 12.99 -5.57
N PHE A 30 -6.27 13.14 -6.04
CA PHE A 30 -5.46 12.00 -6.44
C PHE A 30 -5.35 11.11 -5.21
N GLU A 31 -6.14 10.05 -5.15
CA GLU A 31 -6.12 9.13 -4.03
C GLU A 31 -4.73 8.50 -4.01
N ARG A 32 -3.99 8.73 -2.92
CA ARG A 32 -2.66 8.15 -2.77
C ARG A 32 -2.75 6.63 -2.74
N CYS A 33 -1.76 5.99 -3.37
CA CYS A 33 -1.62 4.54 -3.42
C CYS A 33 -1.43 3.90 -2.04
N VAL A 34 -0.84 4.63 -1.10
CA VAL A 34 -0.84 4.32 0.34
C VAL A 34 -1.16 5.59 1.14
N PRO A 35 -1.70 5.48 2.37
CA PRO A 35 -1.81 6.62 3.26
C PRO A 35 -0.42 7.19 3.61
N GLU A 36 -0.41 8.47 3.98
CA GLU A 36 0.75 9.13 4.58
C GLU A 36 1.25 8.37 5.82
N GLU A 37 2.54 8.54 6.15
CA GLU A 37 3.09 7.97 7.38
C GLU A 37 2.31 8.48 8.59
N SER A 38 1.83 7.55 9.41
CA SER A 38 1.06 7.91 10.58
C SER A 38 1.94 8.59 11.61
N ALA A 39 1.53 9.75 12.12
CA ALA A 39 2.21 10.38 13.25
C ALA A 39 2.02 9.59 14.55
N THR A 40 0.92 8.83 14.65
CA THR A 40 0.55 8.05 15.83
C THR A 40 -0.02 6.70 15.43
N VAL A 41 0.55 5.62 15.94
CA VAL A 41 -0.01 4.28 15.79
C VAL A 41 0.27 3.48 17.04
N SER A 42 -0.71 2.64 17.42
CA SER A 42 -0.61 1.68 18.50
C SER A 42 -0.31 0.28 17.97
N THR A 43 0.23 -0.58 18.83
CA THR A 43 0.47 -1.98 18.47
C THR A 43 -0.82 -2.74 18.16
N ALA A 44 -1.93 -2.38 18.82
CA ALA A 44 -3.24 -3.00 18.59
C ALA A 44 -3.81 -2.71 17.19
N GLU A 45 -3.56 -1.51 16.65
CA GLU A 45 -3.97 -1.14 15.28
C GLU A 45 -3.19 -1.89 14.20
N LEU A 46 -2.02 -2.44 14.55
CA LEU A 46 -1.19 -3.21 13.63
C LEU A 46 -1.46 -4.72 13.68
N GLU A 47 -2.20 -5.21 14.66
CA GLU A 47 -2.51 -6.63 14.77
C GLU A 47 -3.35 -7.13 13.59
N GLY A 48 -2.94 -8.24 12.98
CA GLY A 48 -3.69 -8.92 11.94
C GLY A 48 -2.82 -9.43 10.80
N SER A 49 -3.50 -9.88 9.73
CA SER A 49 -2.85 -10.43 8.54
C SER A 49 -2.86 -9.42 7.40
N TYR A 50 -1.70 -9.26 6.77
CA TYR A 50 -1.46 -8.36 5.66
C TYR A 50 -1.20 -9.15 4.38
N GLU A 51 -1.68 -8.63 3.26
CA GLU A 51 -1.40 -9.17 1.93
C GLU A 51 -0.65 -8.15 1.08
N GLY A 52 0.38 -8.63 0.39
CA GLY A 52 1.22 -7.80 -0.43
C GLY A 52 0.66 -7.54 -1.83
N SER A 53 1.04 -6.41 -2.40
CA SER A 53 0.73 -6.03 -3.77
C SER A 53 1.98 -5.54 -4.49
N ARG A 54 1.94 -5.48 -5.83
CA ARG A 54 3.09 -5.07 -6.67
C ARG A 54 4.30 -5.98 -6.43
N GLU A 55 5.42 -5.47 -5.96
CA GLU A 55 6.62 -6.28 -5.71
C GLU A 55 6.45 -7.21 -4.51
N ALA A 56 5.50 -6.92 -3.62
CA ALA A 56 5.11 -7.81 -2.52
C ALA A 56 3.99 -8.81 -2.93
N ALA A 57 3.63 -8.91 -4.21
CA ALA A 57 2.54 -9.79 -4.62
C ALA A 57 2.80 -11.26 -4.22
N GLY A 58 1.88 -11.83 -3.43
CA GLY A 58 2.01 -13.19 -2.89
C GLY A 58 2.67 -13.26 -1.50
N THR A 59 3.28 -12.18 -1.02
CA THR A 59 3.79 -12.05 0.34
C THR A 59 2.64 -11.89 1.34
N ARG A 60 2.73 -12.59 2.47
CA ARG A 60 1.81 -12.43 3.61
C ARG A 60 2.61 -12.20 4.87
N LEU A 61 2.10 -11.33 5.73
CA LEU A 61 2.63 -11.08 7.07
C LEU A 61 1.49 -11.16 8.06
N THR A 62 1.64 -11.92 9.14
CA THR A 62 0.71 -11.88 10.27
C THR A 62 1.42 -11.34 11.49
N LEU A 63 0.85 -10.31 12.10
CA LEU A 63 1.33 -9.70 13.33
C LEU A 63 0.35 -10.03 14.46
N THR A 64 0.88 -10.55 15.56
CA THR A 64 0.14 -10.77 16.81
C THR A 64 0.76 -9.93 17.90
N THR A 65 -0.04 -9.21 18.70
CA THR A 65 0.47 -8.42 19.82
C THR A 65 0.74 -9.28 21.05
N ARG A 66 1.67 -8.82 21.90
CA ARG A 66 1.87 -9.37 23.25
C ARG A 66 1.45 -8.32 24.28
N PRO A 67 0.56 -8.65 25.24
CA PRO A 67 0.14 -7.70 26.27
C PRO A 67 1.34 -7.10 27.03
N GLY A 68 1.34 -5.77 27.20
CA GLY A 68 2.39 -5.05 27.91
C GLY A 68 3.70 -4.85 27.15
N GLN A 69 3.78 -5.24 25.87
CA GLN A 69 4.95 -5.05 25.02
C GLN A 69 4.68 -4.05 23.90
N VAL A 70 5.74 -3.41 23.39
CA VAL A 70 5.70 -2.50 22.24
C VAL A 70 5.67 -3.26 20.90
N GLY A 71 5.21 -4.51 20.90
CA GLY A 71 5.28 -5.41 19.76
C GLY A 71 4.70 -6.80 20.05
N GLY A 72 5.20 -7.81 19.34
CA GLY A 72 4.77 -9.19 19.55
C GLY A 72 5.45 -10.19 18.61
N THR A 73 4.70 -11.17 18.11
CA THR A 73 5.21 -12.20 17.18
C THR A 73 4.78 -11.91 15.76
N LEU A 74 5.61 -12.34 14.81
CA LEU A 74 5.28 -12.35 13.39
C LEU A 74 5.35 -13.75 12.81
N THR A 75 4.59 -13.95 11.73
CA THR A 75 4.78 -15.04 10.77
C THR A 75 4.76 -14.45 9.37
N THR A 76 5.67 -14.87 8.51
CA THR A 76 5.73 -14.49 7.10
C THR A 76 5.58 -15.67 6.17
N GLU A 77 4.97 -15.41 5.02
CA GLU A 77 4.93 -16.32 3.89
C GLU A 77 5.39 -15.59 2.62
N ASN A 78 6.26 -16.21 1.84
CA ASN A 78 6.82 -15.65 0.60
C ASN A 78 7.39 -14.23 0.81
N TRP A 79 8.12 -14.01 1.90
CA TRP A 79 8.85 -12.77 2.13
C TRP A 79 10.04 -12.70 1.16
N PRO A 80 10.31 -11.56 0.50
CA PRO A 80 11.41 -11.46 -0.44
C PRO A 80 12.75 -11.70 0.26
N THR A 81 13.59 -12.53 -0.36
CA THR A 81 14.98 -12.69 0.07
C THR A 81 15.80 -11.51 -0.48
N GLY A 82 16.65 -10.88 0.33
CA GLY A 82 17.65 -9.96 -0.22
C GLY A 82 18.72 -10.68 -1.04
N GLU A 83 19.44 -9.93 -1.87
CA GLU A 83 20.40 -10.51 -2.83
C GLU A 83 21.49 -11.36 -2.15
N ALA A 84 21.89 -11.01 -0.93
CA ALA A 84 22.97 -11.68 -0.20
C ALA A 84 22.68 -13.16 0.13
N PHE A 85 21.41 -13.59 0.17
CA PHE A 85 21.02 -14.96 0.53
C PHE A 85 20.13 -15.63 -0.52
N ARG A 86 20.04 -15.03 -1.72
CA ARG A 86 19.10 -15.48 -2.76
C ARG A 86 19.47 -16.84 -3.34
N ASP A 87 20.75 -17.19 -3.37
CA ASP A 87 21.22 -18.49 -3.85
C ASP A 87 20.88 -19.61 -2.85
N GLU A 88 20.91 -19.32 -1.55
CA GLU A 88 20.66 -20.29 -0.49
C GLU A 88 19.18 -20.45 -0.16
N LEU A 89 18.42 -19.35 -0.14
CA LEU A 89 17.01 -19.33 0.25
C LEU A 89 16.05 -19.33 -0.94
N GLY A 90 16.54 -19.04 -2.14
CA GLY A 90 15.69 -18.76 -3.30
C GLY A 90 15.14 -17.33 -3.26
N PRO A 91 14.19 -17.00 -4.16
CA PRO A 91 13.68 -15.63 -4.30
C PRO A 91 12.85 -15.15 -3.10
N SER A 92 12.34 -16.08 -2.30
CA SER A 92 11.53 -15.78 -1.12
C SER A 92 11.64 -16.86 -0.06
N PHE A 93 11.40 -16.51 1.20
CA PHE A 93 11.34 -17.42 2.32
C PHE A 93 10.06 -17.26 3.15
N SER A 94 9.82 -18.21 4.05
CA SER A 94 8.75 -18.15 5.05
C SER A 94 9.37 -18.45 6.41
N THR A 95 9.09 -17.62 7.41
CA THR A 95 9.66 -17.78 8.76
C THR A 95 8.80 -17.12 9.83
N THR A 96 9.14 -17.36 11.09
CA THR A 96 8.58 -16.68 12.26
C THR A 96 9.53 -15.61 12.78
N GLY A 97 9.10 -14.90 13.82
CA GLY A 97 9.98 -14.00 14.54
C GLY A 97 9.22 -13.10 15.50
N THR A 98 9.81 -11.94 15.76
CA THR A 98 9.19 -10.89 16.57
C THR A 98 9.12 -9.58 15.81
N TRP A 99 8.27 -8.68 16.25
CA TRP A 99 8.19 -7.33 15.72
C TRP A 99 8.07 -6.33 16.86
N GLU A 100 8.46 -5.09 16.61
CA GLU A 100 8.28 -3.97 17.52
C GLU A 100 7.95 -2.69 16.76
N LEU A 101 7.18 -1.82 17.42
CA LEU A 101 6.95 -0.47 16.95
C LEU A 101 7.99 0.46 17.57
N THR A 102 8.93 0.89 16.75
CA THR A 102 9.98 1.83 17.17
C THR A 102 9.50 3.27 16.98
N ARG A 103 9.91 4.16 17.89
CA ARG A 103 9.69 5.61 17.76
C ARG A 103 11.05 6.30 17.74
N PRO A 104 11.57 6.62 16.56
CA PRO A 104 12.85 7.28 16.46
C PRO A 104 12.81 8.65 17.18
N SER A 105 13.92 9.04 17.81
CA SER A 105 14.02 10.33 18.48
C SER A 105 14.18 11.49 17.48
N GLY A 106 13.53 12.63 17.77
CA GLY A 106 13.58 13.85 16.96
C GLY A 106 12.19 14.42 16.65
N SER A 107 12.14 15.61 16.03
CA SER A 107 10.91 16.39 15.82
C SER A 107 10.07 15.96 14.60
N ALA A 108 10.59 15.08 13.74
CA ALA A 108 9.97 14.77 12.45
C ALA A 108 10.05 13.27 12.10
N LYS A 109 9.93 12.39 13.10
CA LYS A 109 10.05 10.95 12.85
C LYS A 109 8.78 10.19 13.23
N HIS A 110 8.22 9.53 12.23
CA HIS A 110 7.04 8.69 12.35
C HIS A 110 7.41 7.35 13.02
N PRO A 111 6.47 6.67 13.71
CA PRO A 111 6.70 5.31 14.19
C PRO A 111 7.02 4.35 13.04
N LEU A 112 8.01 3.49 13.24
CA LEU A 112 8.43 2.48 12.26
C LEU A 112 8.19 1.08 12.80
N LEU A 113 7.66 0.21 11.97
CA LEU A 113 7.51 -1.21 12.25
C LEU A 113 8.84 -1.91 11.96
N ARG A 114 9.50 -2.43 12.98
CA ARG A 114 10.70 -3.24 12.85
C ARG A 114 10.36 -4.71 12.99
N LEU A 115 10.78 -5.52 12.03
CA LEU A 115 10.65 -6.96 11.97
C LEU A 115 11.97 -7.60 12.37
N HIS A 116 11.91 -8.66 13.15
CA HIS A 116 13.06 -9.44 13.58
C HIS A 116 12.79 -10.89 13.19
N PHE A 117 13.40 -11.35 12.11
CA PHE A 117 13.19 -12.68 11.56
C PHE A 117 14.06 -13.74 12.24
N ASP A 118 13.44 -14.86 12.60
CA ASP A 118 14.17 -16.08 12.91
C ASP A 118 14.84 -16.59 11.61
N ALA A 119 16.02 -17.19 11.74
CA ALA A 119 16.75 -17.74 10.60
C ALA A 119 15.89 -18.82 9.90
N PRO A 120 15.61 -18.69 8.58
CA PRO A 120 14.82 -19.68 7.84
C PRO A 120 15.48 -21.06 7.75
N LYS A 121 16.80 -21.13 7.95
CA LYS A 121 17.60 -22.35 8.03
C LYS A 121 18.58 -22.27 9.21
N PRO A 122 18.81 -23.36 9.97
CA PRO A 122 19.68 -23.34 11.14
C PRO A 122 21.13 -22.93 10.87
N GLU A 123 21.63 -23.18 9.65
CA GLU A 123 23.02 -22.91 9.27
C GLU A 123 23.23 -21.48 8.76
N LEU A 124 22.15 -20.72 8.57
CA LEU A 124 22.20 -19.36 8.03
C LEU A 124 21.99 -18.32 9.15
N PRO A 125 22.58 -17.12 9.01
CA PRO A 125 22.20 -16.00 9.86
C PRO A 125 20.75 -15.55 9.56
N SER A 126 20.25 -14.60 10.34
CA SER A 126 19.02 -13.88 9.97
C SER A 126 19.15 -13.28 8.57
N PRO A 127 18.10 -13.38 7.74
CA PRO A 127 18.16 -12.95 6.34
C PRO A 127 18.34 -11.44 6.25
N ASP A 128 19.24 -11.01 5.37
CA ASP A 128 19.35 -9.61 4.94
C ASP A 128 18.17 -9.34 3.97
N THR A 129 17.19 -8.57 4.44
CA THR A 129 15.96 -8.26 3.70
C THR A 129 15.33 -6.98 4.27
N ILE A 130 14.26 -6.50 3.63
CA ILE A 130 13.45 -5.40 4.14
C ILE A 130 12.86 -5.82 5.49
N ASP A 131 13.26 -5.14 6.56
CA ASP A 131 12.87 -5.43 7.94
C ASP A 131 12.39 -4.19 8.71
N LEU A 132 12.51 -3.00 8.11
CA LEU A 132 12.07 -1.73 8.69
C LEU A 132 11.07 -1.06 7.75
N LEU A 133 9.84 -0.90 8.21
CA LEU A 133 8.70 -0.47 7.40
C LEU A 133 8.05 0.79 7.98
N SER A 134 7.63 1.66 7.08
CA SER A 134 6.74 2.77 7.39
C SER A 134 5.31 2.26 7.59
N VAL A 135 4.52 2.99 8.36
CA VAL A 135 3.12 2.67 8.67
C VAL A 135 2.22 3.80 8.20
N GLY A 136 1.28 3.51 7.32
CA GLY A 136 0.26 4.48 6.88
C GLY A 136 -1.15 4.01 7.23
N ILE A 137 -1.93 4.89 7.87
CA ILE A 137 -3.31 4.60 8.26
C ILE A 137 -4.21 5.74 7.79
N ASP A 138 -5.29 5.39 7.09
CA ASP A 138 -6.42 6.29 6.84
C ASP A 138 -7.72 5.67 7.39
N ALA A 139 -8.85 6.37 7.22
CA ALA A 139 -10.15 5.92 7.73
C ALA A 139 -10.61 4.54 7.23
N LYS A 140 -10.02 4.02 6.16
CA LYS A 140 -10.45 2.79 5.48
C LYS A 140 -9.36 1.73 5.40
N ARG A 141 -8.10 2.10 5.49
CA ARG A 141 -6.95 1.26 5.10
C ARG A 141 -5.80 1.42 6.09
N THR A 142 -5.18 0.31 6.44
CA THR A 142 -3.88 0.24 7.11
C THR A 142 -2.89 -0.42 6.17
N PHE A 143 -1.77 0.24 5.94
CA PHE A 143 -0.66 -0.26 5.14
C PHE A 143 0.64 -0.22 5.93
N ILE A 144 1.50 -1.18 5.61
CA ILE A 144 2.93 -1.14 5.92
C ILE A 144 3.69 -1.23 4.60
N TYR A 145 4.76 -0.44 4.47
CA TYR A 145 5.47 -0.31 3.20
C TYR A 145 6.93 0.08 3.40
N ASP A 146 7.75 -0.20 2.39
CA ASP A 146 9.11 0.32 2.33
C ASP A 146 9.08 1.85 2.25
N ASN A 147 9.92 2.53 3.03
CA ASN A 147 9.95 3.99 3.06
C ASN A 147 10.14 4.54 1.64
N ALA A 148 9.11 5.18 1.11
CA ALA A 148 9.11 5.76 -0.22
C ALA A 148 9.00 7.28 -0.12
N ASP A 149 9.70 7.95 -1.03
CA ASP A 149 9.49 9.37 -1.33
C ASP A 149 7.98 9.67 -1.41
N PRO A 150 7.45 10.72 -0.74
CA PRO A 150 6.02 11.01 -0.71
C PRO A 150 5.39 11.21 -2.10
N ASP A 151 6.20 11.51 -3.12
CA ASP A 151 5.76 11.68 -4.50
C ASP A 151 5.73 10.36 -5.30
N THR A 152 6.27 9.27 -4.74
CA THR A 152 6.34 7.96 -5.40
C THR A 152 5.62 6.88 -4.59
N CYS A 153 4.87 6.03 -5.28
CA CYS A 153 4.24 4.89 -4.64
C CYS A 153 5.27 3.85 -4.19
N PRO A 154 5.23 3.41 -2.92
CA PRO A 154 6.06 2.30 -2.47
C PRO A 154 5.82 1.06 -3.34
N ALA A 155 6.93 0.44 -3.75
CA ALA A 155 6.91 -0.75 -4.59
C ALA A 155 6.61 -1.99 -3.74
N PHE A 156 7.17 -2.05 -2.52
CA PHE A 156 6.87 -3.07 -1.53
C PHE A 156 5.84 -2.57 -0.53
N ARG A 157 4.62 -3.09 -0.62
CA ARG A 157 3.53 -2.68 0.28
C ARG A 157 2.58 -3.81 0.60
N LEU A 158 2.17 -3.85 1.86
CA LEU A 158 1.27 -4.84 2.42
C LEU A 158 0.07 -4.11 3.02
N GLN A 159 -1.14 -4.58 2.69
CA GLN A 159 -2.39 -4.02 3.21
C GLN A 159 -3.00 -4.97 4.24
N LEU A 160 -3.40 -4.41 5.39
CA LEU A 160 -4.14 -5.16 6.40
C LEU A 160 -5.46 -5.67 5.80
N ARG A 161 -5.71 -6.97 5.96
CA ARG A 161 -6.96 -7.60 5.55
C ARG A 161 -8.04 -7.28 6.58
N LYS A 162 -9.16 -6.75 6.10
CA LYS A 162 -10.36 -6.61 6.93
C LYS A 162 -10.85 -8.01 7.29
N LYS A 163 -11.09 -8.23 8.58
CA LYS A 163 -11.77 -9.42 9.09
C LYS A 163 -13.22 -9.43 8.62
#